data_AF-A2XQ80-F1
#
_entry.id   AF-A2XQ80-F1
#
_cell.length_a   1.000
_cell.length_b   1.000
_cell.length_c   1.000
_cell.angle_alpha   90.00
_cell.angle_beta   90.00
_cell.angle_gamma   90.00
#
_symmetry.space_group_name_H-M   'P 1'
#
loop_
_entity.id
_entity.type
_entity.pdbx_description
1 polymer ?
#
loop_
_entity_poly.entity_id
_entity_poly.type
_entity_poly.pdbx_seq_one_letter_code
_entity_poly.pdbx_strand_id
1 'polypeptide(L)'
;MSVPMTFEEVLSDNDSEDEVDDDIADLEDRRMLDDFVDVTKDEKRIMHMWNSFIRKQSILADSHVPWACEAFSRHHGEELLENSALLWGWRMFMIKLWNHSLLSARTMDTCNRILDDIKNERSDPKKQ
;
A
#
# COMPACT_ATOMS: atom_id res chain seq x y z
N MET A 1 -34.03 9.18 12.41
CA MET A 1 -34.13 9.92 13.68
C MET A 1 -32.77 10.57 13.89
N SER A 2 -32.70 11.90 13.83
CA SER A 2 -31.48 12.64 14.17
C SER A 2 -31.30 12.60 15.69
N VAL A 3 -30.20 12.02 16.15
CA VAL A 3 -29.78 12.10 17.55
C VAL A 3 -29.22 13.51 17.80
N PRO A 4 -29.61 14.18 18.90
CA PRO A 4 -29.04 15.47 19.25
C PRO A 4 -27.59 15.26 19.73
N MET A 5 -26.66 15.98 19.11
CA MET A 5 -25.25 16.02 19.51
C MET A 5 -25.13 16.56 20.94
N THR A 6 -24.33 15.91 21.78
CA THR A 6 -24.16 16.28 23.18
C THR A 6 -23.26 17.51 23.31
N PHE A 7 -23.43 18.30 24.38
CA PHE A 7 -22.67 19.55 24.58
C PHE A 7 -21.16 19.33 24.72
N GLU A 8 -20.72 18.14 25.16
CA GLU A 8 -19.30 17.76 25.21
C GLU A 8 -18.72 17.47 23.82
N GLU A 9 -19.49 16.86 22.91
CA GLU A 9 -19.08 16.60 21.52
C GLU A 9 -18.94 17.90 20.72
N VAL A 10 -19.75 18.94 21.02
CA VAL A 10 -19.65 20.27 20.40
C VAL A 10 -18.40 21.04 20.85
N LEU A 11 -17.91 20.77 22.06
CA LEU A 11 -16.72 21.44 22.64
C LEU A 11 -15.42 20.69 22.35
N SER A 12 -15.52 19.42 21.97
CA SER A 12 -14.42 18.65 21.43
C SER A 12 -14.18 19.12 19.99
N ASP A 13 -13.09 19.85 19.75
CA ASP A 13 -12.62 20.28 18.41
C ASP A 13 -12.16 19.08 17.53
N ASN A 14 -12.67 17.87 17.81
CA ASN A 14 -12.40 16.62 17.12
C ASN A 14 -13.52 16.38 16.10
N ASP A 15 -13.41 17.06 14.96
CA ASP A 15 -14.35 16.92 13.86
C ASP A 15 -14.03 15.64 13.07
N SER A 16 -14.69 14.53 13.41
CA SER A 16 -14.53 13.25 12.71
C SER A 16 -15.23 13.19 11.34
N GLU A 17 -15.86 14.29 10.91
CA GLU A 17 -16.60 14.38 9.64
C GLU A 17 -15.67 14.49 8.41
N ASP A 18 -14.40 14.87 8.60
CA ASP A 18 -13.39 15.00 7.55
C ASP A 18 -12.51 13.72 7.39
N GLU A 19 -12.79 12.66 8.16
CA GLU A 19 -12.12 11.37 7.99
C GLU A 19 -12.69 10.66 6.75
N VAL A 20 -11.90 10.63 5.67
CA VAL A 20 -12.22 9.86 4.46
C VAL A 20 -12.36 8.39 4.83
N ASP A 21 -13.56 7.82 4.63
CA ASP A 21 -13.83 6.41 4.84
C ASP A 21 -12.96 5.55 3.91
N ASP A 22 -11.91 4.95 4.48
CA ASP A 22 -10.93 4.13 3.77
C ASP A 22 -11.57 2.95 3.02
N ASP A 23 -12.68 2.39 3.53
CA ASP A 23 -13.37 1.26 2.89
C ASP A 23 -14.14 1.72 1.64
N ILE A 24 -14.74 2.91 1.70
CA ILE A 24 -15.37 3.54 0.53
C ILE A 24 -14.30 3.89 -0.50
N ALA A 25 -13.18 4.48 -0.09
CA ALA A 25 -12.08 4.82 -0.98
C ALA A 25 -11.45 3.58 -1.64
N ASP A 26 -11.32 2.47 -0.91
CA ASP A 26 -10.84 1.20 -1.44
C ASP A 26 -11.81 0.62 -2.48
N LEU A 27 -13.13 0.73 -2.26
CA LEU A 27 -14.15 0.26 -3.20
C LEU A 27 -14.18 1.10 -4.48
N GLU A 28 -14.14 2.42 -4.36
CA GLU A 28 -14.13 3.35 -5.50
C GLU A 28 -12.87 3.18 -6.35
N ASP A 29 -11.71 3.03 -5.72
CA ASP A 29 -10.44 2.78 -6.40
C ASP A 29 -10.46 1.47 -7.21
N ARG A 30 -10.98 0.37 -6.64
CA ARG A 30 -11.14 -0.89 -7.37
C ARG A 30 -12.04 -0.75 -8.58
N ARG A 31 -13.15 -0.03 -8.42
CA ARG A 31 -14.12 0.18 -9.51
C ARG A 31 -13.51 1.03 -10.61
N MET A 32 -12.82 2.12 -10.26
CA MET A 32 -12.14 2.98 -11.22
C MET A 32 -11.03 2.23 -11.97
N LEU A 33 -10.24 1.41 -11.27
CA LEU A 33 -9.20 0.60 -11.90
C LEU A 33 -9.77 -0.40 -12.90
N ASP A 34 -11.00 -0.90 -12.71
CA ASP A 34 -11.61 -1.87 -13.62
C ASP A 34 -11.87 -1.30 -15.02
N ASP A 35 -12.09 0.02 -15.14
CA ASP A 35 -12.32 0.70 -16.42
C ASP A 35 -11.08 0.76 -17.34
N PHE A 36 -9.87 0.54 -16.81
CA PHE A 36 -8.63 0.52 -17.61
C PHE A 36 -8.45 -0.81 -18.34
N VAL A 37 -8.81 -0.85 -19.62
CA VAL A 37 -8.75 -2.08 -20.46
C VAL A 37 -7.34 -2.49 -20.87
N ASP A 38 -6.38 -1.57 -20.80
CA ASP A 38 -4.97 -1.76 -21.16
C ASP A 38 -4.09 -2.18 -19.98
N VAL A 39 -4.64 -2.22 -18.76
CA VAL A 39 -3.94 -2.63 -17.54
C VAL A 39 -4.35 -4.05 -17.17
N THR A 40 -3.37 -4.92 -16.92
CA THR A 40 -3.64 -6.30 -16.53
C THR A 40 -4.24 -6.40 -15.12
N LYS A 41 -4.95 -7.50 -14.82
CA LYS A 41 -5.55 -7.71 -13.49
C LYS A 41 -4.52 -7.66 -12.35
N ASP A 42 -3.33 -8.22 -12.57
CA ASP A 42 -2.27 -8.23 -11.57
C ASP A 42 -1.68 -6.82 -11.36
N GLU A 43 -1.54 -6.02 -12.43
CA GLU A 43 -1.11 -4.62 -12.33
C GLU A 43 -2.15 -3.78 -11.59
N LYS A 44 -3.44 -3.93 -11.89
CA LYS A 44 -4.52 -3.25 -11.15
C LYS A 44 -4.48 -3.61 -9.67
N ARG A 45 -4.19 -4.87 -9.33
CA ARG A 45 -4.08 -5.28 -7.92
C ARG A 45 -2.92 -4.60 -7.20
N ILE A 46 -1.75 -4.50 -7.82
CA ILE A 46 -0.62 -3.76 -7.24
C ILE A 46 -0.95 -2.27 -7.11
N MET A 47 -1.57 -1.66 -8.12
CA MET A 47 -2.02 -0.26 -8.05
C MET A 47 -2.98 -0.04 -6.88
N HIS A 48 -3.98 -0.91 -6.73
CA HIS A 48 -4.94 -0.83 -5.65
C HIS A 48 -4.28 -0.98 -4.26
N MET A 49 -3.43 -1.99 -4.09
CA MET A 49 -2.70 -2.22 -2.83
C MET A 49 -1.84 -1.00 -2.47
N TRP A 50 -1.14 -0.43 -3.45
CA TRP A 50 -0.33 0.77 -3.24
C TRP A 50 -1.17 2.00 -2.90
N ASN A 51 -2.28 2.24 -3.61
CA ASN A 51 -3.17 3.37 -3.36
C ASN A 51 -3.78 3.30 -1.96
N SER A 52 -4.26 2.12 -1.56
CA SER A 52 -4.77 1.86 -0.20
C SER A 52 -3.68 2.11 0.85
N PHE A 53 -2.46 1.62 0.62
CA PHE A 53 -1.34 1.81 1.53
C PHE A 53 -0.95 3.29 1.70
N ILE A 54 -0.84 4.03 0.60
CA ILE A 54 -0.47 5.46 0.62
C ILE A 54 -1.51 6.31 1.34
N ARG A 55 -2.81 6.03 1.14
CA ARG A 55 -3.90 6.70 1.88
C ARG A 55 -3.79 6.44 3.38
N LYS A 56 -3.70 5.17 3.78
CA LYS A 56 -3.63 4.74 5.19
C LYS A 56 -2.40 5.25 5.93
N GLN A 57 -1.30 5.50 5.22
CA GLN A 57 -0.07 6.05 5.80
C GLN A 57 0.06 7.57 5.63
N SER A 58 -0.97 8.23 5.05
CA SER A 58 -1.02 9.67 4.78
C SER A 58 0.28 10.21 4.15
N ILE A 59 0.79 9.50 3.14
CA ILE A 59 2.07 9.87 2.50
C ILE A 59 1.82 11.02 1.52
N LEU A 60 2.18 12.24 1.95
CA LEU A 60 1.92 13.48 1.20
C LEU A 60 3.13 13.99 0.39
N ALA A 61 4.33 13.42 0.57
CA ALA A 61 5.57 13.93 -0.01
C ALA A 61 6.39 12.84 -0.72
N ASP A 62 6.93 13.19 -1.89
CA ASP A 62 7.81 12.31 -2.68
C ASP A 62 9.04 11.83 -1.88
N SER A 63 9.51 12.63 -0.92
CA SER A 63 10.62 12.26 -0.03
C SER A 63 10.35 11.02 0.81
N HIS A 64 9.08 10.66 1.02
CA HIS A 64 8.69 9.48 1.79
C HIS A 64 8.52 8.22 0.94
N VAL A 65 8.54 8.32 -0.40
CA VAL A 65 8.37 7.17 -1.30
C VAL A 65 9.37 6.05 -0.99
N PRO A 66 10.68 6.32 -0.75
CA PRO A 66 11.61 5.26 -0.38
C PRO A 66 11.21 4.50 0.90
N TRP A 67 10.80 5.23 1.93
CA TRP A 67 10.32 4.63 3.17
C TRP A 67 9.02 3.83 2.94
N ALA A 68 8.09 4.37 2.16
CA ALA A 68 6.83 3.72 1.83
C ALA A 68 7.06 2.40 1.07
N CYS A 69 8.02 2.33 0.15
CA CYS A 69 8.37 1.08 -0.54
C CYS A 69 8.89 0.00 0.42
N GLU A 70 9.74 0.39 1.38
CA GLU A 70 10.23 -0.54 2.41
C GLU A 70 9.09 -1.02 3.32
N ALA A 71 8.25 -0.11 3.78
CA ALA A 71 7.10 -0.41 4.63
C ALA A 71 6.06 -1.28 3.90
N PHE A 72 5.78 -0.98 2.63
CA PHE A 72 4.90 -1.78 1.77
C PHE A 72 5.43 -3.21 1.60
N SER A 73 6.73 -3.35 1.33
CA SER A 73 7.38 -4.66 1.17
C SER A 73 7.32 -5.50 2.46
N ARG A 74 7.34 -4.85 3.64
CA ARG A 74 7.15 -5.53 4.93
C ARG A 74 5.70 -5.91 5.18
N HIS A 75 4.76 -5.00 4.90
CA HIS A 75 3.34 -5.21 5.21
C HIS A 75 2.67 -6.21 4.27
N HIS A 76 2.97 -6.16 2.97
CA HIS A 76 2.39 -7.03 1.96
C HIS A 76 3.34 -8.14 1.48
N GLY A 77 4.53 -8.27 2.08
CA GLY A 77 5.56 -9.21 1.61
C GLY A 77 5.09 -10.66 1.53
N GLU A 78 4.29 -11.09 2.49
CA GLU A 78 3.68 -12.42 2.51
C GLU A 78 2.76 -12.68 1.31
N GLU A 79 1.81 -11.76 1.07
CA GLU A 79 0.86 -11.82 -0.06
C GLU A 79 1.59 -11.77 -1.41
N LEU A 80 2.64 -10.93 -1.50
CA LEU A 80 3.48 -10.84 -2.70
C LEU A 80 4.20 -12.16 -2.98
N LEU A 81 4.74 -12.83 -1.95
CA LEU A 81 5.47 -14.08 -2.10
C LEU A 81 4.56 -15.28 -2.41
N GLU A 82 3.27 -15.22 -2.07
CA GLU A 82 2.28 -16.26 -2.42
C GLU A 82 1.89 -16.24 -3.89
N ASN A 83 1.95 -15.08 -4.53
CA ASN A 83 1.60 -14.91 -5.93
C ASN A 83 2.77 -14.31 -6.74
N SER A 84 3.46 -15.16 -7.49
CA SER A 84 4.58 -14.77 -8.36
C SER A 84 4.25 -13.64 -9.34
N ALA A 85 3.00 -13.51 -9.81
CA ALA A 85 2.59 -12.42 -10.69
C ALA A 85 2.53 -11.07 -9.95
N LEU A 86 2.06 -11.07 -8.69
CA LEU A 86 2.07 -9.88 -7.84
C LEU A 86 3.48 -9.48 -7.44
N LEU A 87 4.35 -10.44 -7.09
CA LEU A 87 5.76 -10.16 -6.84
C LEU A 87 6.43 -9.51 -8.06
N TRP A 88 6.15 -10.02 -9.26
CA TRP A 88 6.64 -9.43 -10.50
C TRP A 88 6.08 -8.02 -10.72
N GLY A 89 4.78 -7.82 -10.52
CA GLY A 89 4.13 -6.52 -10.60
C GLY A 89 4.74 -5.50 -9.64
N TRP A 90 5.04 -5.89 -8.41
CA TRP A 90 5.73 -5.05 -7.42
C TRP A 90 7.14 -4.65 -7.89
N ARG A 91 7.91 -5.60 -8.44
CA ARG A 91 9.24 -5.29 -9.01
C ARG A 91 9.15 -4.32 -10.19
N MET A 92 8.18 -4.50 -11.09
CA MET A 92 7.96 -3.58 -12.21
C MET A 92 7.55 -2.20 -11.71
N PHE A 93 6.73 -2.13 -10.66
CA PHE A 93 6.35 -0.87 -10.03
C PHE A 93 7.55 -0.13 -9.42
N MET A 94 8.41 -0.83 -8.67
CA MET A 94 9.65 -0.24 -8.15
C MET A 94 10.57 0.28 -9.25
N ILE A 95 10.68 -0.42 -10.39
CA ILE A 95 11.44 0.05 -11.56
C ILE A 95 10.82 1.33 -12.14
N LYS A 96 9.48 1.41 -12.23
CA LYS A 96 8.80 2.65 -12.65
C LYS A 96 9.15 3.80 -11.70
N LEU A 97 9.08 3.60 -10.38
CA LEU A 97 9.45 4.64 -9.41
C LEU A 97 10.91 5.09 -9.55
N TRP A 98 11.82 4.15 -9.80
CA TRP A 98 13.22 4.47 -10.05
C TRP A 98 13.42 5.29 -11.33
N ASN A 99 12.74 4.93 -12.43
CA ASN A 99 12.79 5.69 -13.68
C ASN A 99 12.27 7.13 -13.53
N HIS A 100 11.33 7.36 -12.60
CA HIS A 100 10.82 8.69 -12.25
C HIS A 100 11.64 9.42 -11.17
N SER A 101 12.80 8.89 -10.77
CA SER A 101 13.67 9.46 -9.72
C SER A 101 13.03 9.55 -8.33
N LEU A 102 11.96 8.78 -8.08
CA LEU A 102 11.29 8.69 -6.78
C LEU A 102 11.89 7.61 -5.86
N LEU A 103 12.68 6.70 -6.45
CA LEU A 103 13.31 5.59 -5.74
C LEU A 103 14.80 5.51 -6.09
N SER A 104 15.62 5.05 -5.15
CA SER A 104 17.05 4.79 -5.38
C SER A 104 17.31 3.28 -5.53
N ALA A 105 18.38 2.91 -6.25
CA ALA A 105 18.80 1.51 -6.37
C ALA A 105 19.04 0.85 -5.00
N ARG A 106 19.57 1.61 -4.03
CA ARG A 106 19.76 1.14 -2.65
C ARG A 106 18.44 0.75 -1.99
N THR A 107 17.38 1.54 -2.21
CA THR A 107 16.06 1.24 -1.65
C THR A 107 15.44 0.02 -2.32
N MET A 108 15.61 -0.13 -3.64
CA MET A 108 15.17 -1.35 -4.35
C MET A 108 15.84 -2.61 -3.80
N ASP A 109 17.16 -2.58 -3.59
CA ASP A 109 17.90 -3.70 -2.99
C ASP A 109 17.41 -4.00 -1.57
N THR A 110 17.11 -2.96 -0.80
CA THR A 110 16.56 -3.10 0.56
C THR A 110 15.19 -3.76 0.55
N CYS A 111 14.30 -3.36 -0.36
CA CYS A 111 12.98 -3.97 -0.53
C CYS A 111 13.08 -5.44 -0.94
N ASN A 112 13.98 -5.78 -1.88
CA ASN A 112 14.19 -7.17 -2.27
C ASN A 112 14.77 -8.01 -1.13
N ARG A 113 15.70 -7.46 -0.34
CA ARG A 113 16.25 -8.16 0.82
C ARG A 113 15.18 -8.44 1.88
N ILE A 114 14.27 -7.51 2.13
CA ILE A 114 13.11 -7.72 3.01
C ILE A 114 12.28 -8.93 2.53
N LEU A 115 12.00 -9.01 1.23
CA LEU A 115 11.24 -10.12 0.66
C LEU A 115 11.99 -11.45 0.73
N ASP A 116 13.31 -11.43 0.52
CA ASP A 116 14.16 -12.62 0.67
C ASP A 116 14.22 -13.10 2.12
N ASP A 117 14.31 -12.19 3.09
CA ASP A 117 14.27 -12.50 4.52
C ASP A 117 12.95 -13.20 4.89
N ILE A 118 11.80 -12.64 4.48
CA ILE A 118 10.46 -13.26 4.70
C ILE A 118 10.38 -14.65 4.05
N LYS A 119 10.92 -14.79 2.84
CA LYS A 119 10.94 -16.08 2.13
C LYS A 119 11.80 -17.13 2.84
N ASN A 120 12.94 -16.73 3.38
CA ASN A 120 13.82 -17.60 4.14
C ASN A 120 13.17 -18.04 5.46
N GLU A 121 12.52 -17.13 6.17
CA GLU A 121 11.76 -17.43 7.39
C GLU A 121 10.65 -18.47 7.14
N ARG A 122 9.93 -18.37 6.01
CA ARG A 122 8.94 -19.38 5.59
C ARG A 122 9.56 -20.76 5.30
N SER A 123 10.82 -20.79 4.86
CA SER A 123 11.51 -22.02 4.47
C SER A 123 12.15 -22.75 5.65
N ASP A 124 12.23 -22.12 6.83
CA ASP A 124 12.75 -22.68 8.08
C ASP A 124 11.61 -22.99 9.08
N PRO A 125 10.89 -24.13 8.94
CA PRO A 125 9.82 -24.52 9.86
C PRO A 125 10.33 -25.05 11.22
N LYS A 126 11.55 -24.71 11.65
CA LYS A 126 12.17 -25.18 12.91
C LYS A 126 12.41 -24.02 13.89
N LYS A 127 11.34 -23.38 14.33
CA LYS A 127 11.29 -22.61 15.60
C LYS A 127 9.84 -22.40 16.05
N GLN A 128 9.12 -23.50 16.29
CA GLN A 128 8.00 -23.51 17.22
C GLN A 128 7.89 -24.87 17.89
#